data_AF-A0A173KYJ7-F1
#
_entry.id   AF-A0A173KYJ7-F1
#
_cell.length_a   1.000
_cell.length_b   1.000
_cell.length_c   1.000
_cell.angle_alpha   90.00
_cell.angle_beta   90.00
_cell.angle_gamma   90.00
#
_symmetry.space_group_name_H-M   'P 1'
#
loop_
_entity.id
_entity.type
_entity.pdbx_description
1 polymer ?
#
loop_
_entity_poly.entity_id
_entity_poly.type
_entity_poly.pdbx_seq_one_letter_code
_entity_poly.pdbx_strand_id
1 'polypeptide(L)'
;MRIRRISVALFSGLALAIASSAYAGQAQALYAEIMGCEQGCAVAAAGWPLPYLIDYPGISVVGSASLIGMLTGEDQFRLPSFLGTTIFWALVALAAGALWKRGGDNRWQSNIDPSHK
;
A
#
# COMPACT_ATOMS: atom_id res chain seq x y z
N MET A 1 26.70 -1.56 1.68
CA MET A 1 25.58 -2.33 2.30
C MET A 1 24.27 -1.55 2.47
N ARG A 2 24.27 -0.23 2.69
CA ARG A 2 23.02 0.57 2.84
C ARG A 2 22.12 0.54 1.58
N ILE A 3 22.71 0.66 0.40
CA ILE A 3 21.97 0.65 -0.89
C ILE A 3 21.16 -0.65 -1.07
N ARG A 4 21.79 -1.82 -0.86
CA ARG A 4 21.09 -3.12 -0.94
C ARG A 4 19.85 -3.19 -0.03
N ARG A 5 19.93 -2.62 1.18
CA ARG A 5 18.79 -2.62 2.13
C ARG A 5 17.65 -1.73 1.65
N ILE A 6 17.98 -0.56 1.10
CA ILE A 6 16.99 0.37 0.53
C ILE A 6 16.31 -0.28 -0.68
N SER A 7 17.09 -0.88 -1.59
CA SER A 7 16.53 -1.58 -2.75
C SER A 7 15.57 -2.69 -2.33
N VAL A 8 15.96 -3.55 -1.39
CA VAL A 8 15.09 -4.62 -0.87
C VAL A 8 13.82 -4.05 -0.25
N ALA A 9 13.91 -2.96 0.53
CA ALA A 9 12.74 -2.32 1.11
C ALA A 9 11.80 -1.72 0.06
N LEU A 10 12.34 -1.09 -0.99
CA LEU A 10 11.54 -0.54 -2.09
C LEU A 10 10.85 -1.66 -2.89
N PHE A 11 11.56 -2.73 -3.21
CA PHE A 11 10.96 -3.90 -3.88
C PHE A 11 9.87 -4.54 -3.02
N SER A 12 10.11 -4.67 -1.72
CA SER A 12 9.11 -5.18 -0.77
C SER A 12 7.91 -4.23 -0.71
N GLY A 13 8.16 -2.92 -0.61
CA GLY A 13 7.11 -1.91 -0.58
C GLY A 13 6.24 -1.92 -1.83
N LEU A 14 6.85 -2.07 -3.01
CA LEU A 14 6.13 -2.21 -4.27
C LEU A 14 5.30 -3.49 -4.32
N ALA A 15 5.88 -4.62 -3.92
CA ALA A 15 5.16 -5.90 -3.89
C ALA A 15 3.97 -5.87 -2.91
N LEU A 16 4.15 -5.28 -1.73
CA LEU A 16 3.06 -5.12 -0.75
C LEU A 16 2.02 -4.11 -1.21
N ALA A 17 2.41 -3.03 -1.91
CA ALA A 17 1.47 -2.11 -2.52
C ALA A 17 0.61 -2.86 -3.55
N ILE A 18 1.22 -3.59 -4.50
CA ILE A 18 0.47 -4.37 -5.47
C ILE A 18 -0.44 -5.39 -4.78
N ALA A 19 0.05 -6.12 -3.78
CA ALA A 19 -0.76 -7.08 -3.02
C ALA A 19 -1.93 -6.40 -2.28
N SER A 20 -1.76 -5.15 -1.82
CA SER A 20 -2.82 -4.42 -1.13
C SER A 20 -3.95 -3.97 -2.04
N SER A 21 -3.80 -4.07 -3.37
CA SER A 21 -4.93 -3.93 -4.31
C SER A 21 -6.05 -4.95 -4.09
N ALA A 22 -5.77 -6.07 -3.43
CA ALA A 22 -6.80 -7.05 -3.08
C ALA A 22 -7.72 -6.55 -1.95
N TYR A 23 -7.32 -5.52 -1.20
CA TYR A 23 -8.14 -4.93 -0.16
C TYR A 23 -9.19 -4.00 -0.78
N ALA A 24 -10.43 -4.46 -0.78
CA ALA A 24 -11.58 -3.69 -1.21
C ALA A 24 -12.00 -2.67 -0.14
N GLY A 25 -12.38 -1.49 -0.61
CA GLY A 25 -12.87 -0.40 0.20
C GLY A 25 -13.77 0.54 -0.61
N GLN A 26 -14.02 1.72 -0.06
CA GLN A 26 -14.79 2.77 -0.69
C GLN A 26 -14.03 4.09 -0.59
N ALA A 27 -14.14 4.91 -1.62
CA ALA A 27 -13.59 6.26 -1.64
C ALA A 27 -14.68 7.25 -2.08
N GLN A 28 -14.54 8.50 -1.67
CA GLN A 28 -15.30 9.58 -2.31
C GLN A 28 -14.52 10.08 -3.52
N ALA A 29 -15.17 10.04 -4.68
CA ALA A 29 -14.64 10.56 -5.93
C ALA A 29 -15.57 11.62 -6.49
N LEU A 30 -14.98 12.66 -7.05
CA LEU A 30 -15.68 13.78 -7.69
C LEU A 30 -15.62 13.56 -9.19
N TYR A 31 -16.80 13.42 -9.80
CA TYR A 31 -16.95 13.31 -11.25
C TYR A 31 -17.89 14.41 -11.72
N ALA A 32 -17.31 15.50 -12.22
CA ALA A 32 -18.08 16.67 -12.67
C ALA A 32 -18.90 16.37 -13.93
N GLU A 33 -18.50 15.34 -14.68
CA GLU A 33 -19.12 14.87 -15.91
C GLU A 33 -20.26 13.87 -15.69
N ILE A 34 -20.46 13.38 -14.45
CA ILE A 34 -21.48 12.38 -14.11
C ILE A 34 -22.61 13.05 -13.31
N MET A 35 -23.81 13.06 -13.89
CA MET A 35 -25.03 13.58 -13.25
C MET A 35 -25.25 12.88 -11.89
N GLY A 36 -25.26 13.64 -10.81
CA GLY A 36 -25.42 13.14 -9.44
C GLY A 36 -24.12 12.79 -8.70
N CYS A 37 -22.94 12.95 -9.32
CA CYS A 37 -21.62 12.79 -8.70
C CYS A 37 -20.81 14.11 -8.65
N GLU A 38 -21.44 15.26 -8.94
CA GLU A 38 -20.75 16.55 -9.04
C GLU A 38 -20.23 17.05 -7.69
N GLN A 39 -20.92 16.68 -6.61
CA GLN A 39 -20.55 16.97 -5.22
C GLN A 39 -19.80 15.81 -4.56
N GLY A 40 -19.55 14.74 -5.32
CA GLY A 40 -18.84 13.56 -4.87
C GLY A 40 -19.79 12.40 -4.63
N CYS A 41 -19.37 11.21 -5.07
CA CYS A 41 -20.10 9.98 -4.84
C CYS A 41 -19.19 8.92 -4.21
N ALA A 42 -19.81 8.05 -3.42
CA ALA A 42 -19.14 6.89 -2.87
C ALA A 42 -18.95 5.87 -3.99
N VAL A 43 -17.69 5.57 -4.31
CA VAL A 43 -17.31 4.62 -5.35
C VAL A 43 -16.50 3.49 -4.74
N ALA A 44 -16.53 2.32 -5.38
CA ALA A 44 -15.65 1.24 -5.00
C ALA A 44 -14.20 1.65 -5.22
N ALA A 45 -13.35 1.24 -4.30
CA ALA A 45 -11.94 1.54 -4.36
C ALA A 45 -11.13 0.36 -3.84
N ALA A 46 -9.88 0.27 -4.27
CA ALA A 46 -8.99 -0.77 -3.81
C ALA A 46 -7.57 -0.25 -3.56
N GLY A 47 -6.86 -0.94 -2.67
CA GLY A 47 -5.56 -0.52 -2.18
C GLY A 47 -5.59 -0.13 -0.71
N TRP A 48 -4.53 -0.51 0.01
CA TRP A 48 -4.32 -0.13 1.41
C TRP A 48 -2.86 0.30 1.64
N PRO A 49 -2.59 1.34 2.45
CA PRO A 49 -3.53 2.10 3.30
C PRO A 49 -4.26 3.23 2.59
N LEU A 50 -3.73 3.71 1.46
CA LEU A 50 -4.40 4.70 0.63
C LEU A 50 -4.98 4.00 -0.60
N PRO A 51 -6.30 4.09 -0.85
CA PRO A 51 -6.89 3.54 -2.06
C PRO A 51 -6.34 4.26 -3.28
N TYR A 52 -5.92 3.48 -4.27
CA TYR A 52 -5.30 3.99 -5.50
C TYR A 52 -5.90 3.41 -6.78
N LEU A 53 -6.74 2.38 -6.67
CA LEU A 53 -7.65 1.96 -7.71
C LEU A 53 -9.03 2.48 -7.36
N ILE A 54 -9.70 3.13 -8.29
CA ILE A 54 -11.03 3.70 -8.09
C ILE A 54 -11.92 3.30 -9.26
N ASP A 55 -13.10 2.79 -8.94
CA ASP A 55 -14.17 2.51 -9.90
C ASP A 55 -14.55 3.80 -10.66
N TYR A 56 -14.58 3.74 -12.00
CA TYR A 56 -15.11 4.81 -12.83
C TYR A 56 -16.58 4.57 -13.14
N PRO A 57 -17.51 5.34 -12.53
CA PRO A 57 -18.93 5.08 -12.70
C PRO A 57 -19.33 5.27 -14.17
N GLY A 58 -20.04 4.28 -14.73
CA GLY A 58 -20.51 4.31 -16.12
C GLY A 58 -19.65 3.53 -17.12
N ILE A 59 -18.45 3.08 -16.73
CA ILE A 59 -17.61 2.19 -17.55
C ILE A 59 -17.32 0.88 -16.82
N SER A 60 -16.89 0.94 -15.57
CA SER A 60 -16.56 -0.26 -14.79
C SER A 60 -17.79 -0.99 -14.27
N VAL A 61 -17.61 -2.26 -13.88
CA VAL A 61 -18.64 -3.04 -13.21
C VAL A 61 -18.93 -2.39 -11.86
N VAL A 62 -20.19 -1.97 -11.68
CA VAL A 62 -20.65 -1.21 -10.53
C VAL A 62 -20.18 -1.84 -9.21
N GLY A 63 -19.46 -1.06 -8.42
CA GLY A 63 -19.04 -1.48 -7.09
C GLY A 63 -17.79 -2.36 -7.07
N SER A 64 -17.02 -2.38 -8.16
CA SER A 64 -15.75 -3.09 -8.23
C SER A 64 -14.62 -2.17 -8.67
N ALA A 65 -13.46 -2.30 -8.04
CA ALA A 65 -12.23 -1.65 -8.44
C ALA A 65 -11.12 -2.71 -8.43
N SER A 66 -10.45 -2.91 -9.55
CA SER A 66 -9.52 -4.01 -9.74
C SER A 66 -8.31 -3.59 -10.58
N LEU A 67 -7.21 -4.34 -10.42
CA LEU A 67 -6.02 -4.10 -11.23
C LEU A 67 -6.27 -4.40 -12.71
N ILE A 68 -7.17 -5.34 -13.02
CA ILE A 68 -7.54 -5.70 -14.38
C ILE A 68 -8.35 -4.58 -15.01
N GLY A 69 -9.37 -4.07 -14.32
CA GLY A 69 -10.17 -2.93 -14.78
C GLY A 69 -9.31 -1.70 -15.01
N MET A 70 -8.28 -1.48 -14.18
CA MET A 70 -7.30 -0.41 -14.42
C MET A 70 -6.50 -0.60 -15.71
N LEU A 71 -6.11 -1.84 -16.02
CA LEU A 71 -5.34 -2.16 -17.23
C LEU A 71 -6.20 -2.12 -18.51
N THR A 72 -7.50 -2.40 -18.41
CA THR A 72 -8.46 -2.29 -19.51
C THR A 72 -9.02 -0.88 -19.68
N GLY A 73 -8.72 0.02 -18.73
CA GLY A 73 -9.19 1.42 -18.74
C GLY A 73 -10.59 1.61 -18.17
N GLU A 74 -11.14 0.59 -17.51
CA GLU A 74 -12.43 0.62 -16.81
C GLU A 74 -12.29 1.32 -15.45
N ASP A 75 -11.18 1.10 -14.73
CA ASP A 75 -10.92 1.70 -13.42
C ASP A 75 -9.85 2.81 -13.50
N GLN A 76 -10.01 3.85 -12.68
CA GLN A 76 -9.03 4.92 -12.56
C GLN A 76 -7.86 4.55 -11.65
N PHE A 77 -6.66 4.95 -12.07
CA PHE A 77 -5.43 4.82 -11.30
C PHE A 77 -5.00 6.15 -10.68
N ARG A 78 -4.93 6.20 -9.35
CA ARG A 78 -4.40 7.36 -8.62
C ARG A 78 -2.94 7.16 -8.27
N LEU A 79 -2.08 7.56 -9.20
CA LEU A 79 -0.63 7.50 -9.03
C LEU A 79 -0.12 8.10 -7.71
N PRO A 80 -0.61 9.27 -7.21
CA PRO A 80 -0.14 9.81 -5.94
C PRO A 80 -0.42 8.90 -4.75
N SER A 81 -1.62 8.31 -4.68
CA SER A 81 -2.00 7.35 -3.64
C SER A 81 -1.15 6.08 -3.71
N PHE A 82 -0.89 5.58 -4.92
CA PHE A 82 -0.07 4.39 -5.14
C PHE A 82 1.38 4.59 -4.66
N LEU A 83 1.98 5.75 -4.99
CA LEU A 83 3.32 6.10 -4.53
C LEU A 83 3.35 6.24 -3.01
N GLY A 84 2.35 6.88 -2.41
CA GLY A 84 2.21 6.98 -0.95
C GLY A 84 2.15 5.61 -0.27
N THR A 85 1.30 4.71 -0.78
CA THR A 85 1.18 3.32 -0.29
C THR A 85 2.49 2.54 -0.44
N THR A 86 3.19 2.69 -1.57
CA THR A 86 4.50 2.04 -1.81
C THR A 86 5.56 2.51 -0.82
N ILE A 87 5.64 3.83 -0.60
CA ILE A 87 6.58 4.43 0.35
C ILE A 87 6.25 3.99 1.78
N PHE A 88 4.97 3.99 2.14
CA PHE A 88 4.52 3.51 3.45
C PHE A 88 5.03 2.08 3.72
N TRP A 89 4.80 1.14 2.80
CA TRP A 89 5.24 -0.24 2.99
C TRP A 89 6.77 -0.39 2.96
N ALA A 90 7.47 0.40 2.15
CA ALA A 90 8.93 0.42 2.18
C ALA A 90 9.47 0.88 3.54
N LEU A 91 8.85 1.90 4.16
CA LEU A 91 9.21 2.37 5.51
C LEU A 91 8.91 1.31 6.58
N VAL A 92 7.76 0.62 6.48
CA VAL A 92 7.42 -0.49 7.37
C VAL A 92 8.45 -1.61 7.28
N ALA A 93 8.88 -1.98 6.07
CA ALA A 93 9.91 -3.00 5.85
C ALA A 93 11.26 -2.58 6.47
N LEU A 94 11.64 -1.30 6.34
CA LEU A 94 12.85 -0.77 6.98
C LEU A 94 12.76 -0.79 8.51
N ALA A 95 11.62 -0.38 9.08
CA ALA A 95 11.40 -0.37 10.52
C ALA A 95 11.43 -1.80 11.10
N ALA A 96 10.75 -2.75 10.45
CA ALA A 96 10.77 -4.16 10.84
C ALA A 96 12.20 -4.74 10.81
N GLY A 97 12.96 -4.45 9.76
CA GLY A 97 14.35 -4.88 9.64
C GLY A 97 15.29 -4.25 10.68
N ALA A 98 15.00 -3.03 11.15
CA ALA A 98 15.75 -2.39 12.23
C ALA A 98 15.44 -3.02 13.60
N LEU A 99 14.15 -3.27 13.88
CA LEU A 99 13.71 -3.91 15.13
C LEU A 99 14.24 -5.34 15.27
N TRP A 100 14.22 -6.12 14.17
CA TRP A 100 14.75 -7.48 14.16
C TRP A 100 16.23 -7.54 14.58
N LYS A 101 17.04 -6.59 14.09
CA LYS A 101 18.46 -6.51 14.46
C LYS A 101 18.67 -6.16 15.92
N ARG A 102 17.90 -5.20 16.43
CA ARG A 102 17.98 -4.78 17.83
C ARG A 102 17.60 -5.91 18.79
N GLY A 103 16.59 -6.71 18.45
CA GLY A 103 16.20 -7.89 19.22
C GLY A 103 17.24 -9.02 19.17
N GLY A 104 17.94 -9.17 18.03
CA GLY A 104 19.03 -10.14 17.88
C GLY A 104 20.26 -9.80 18.72
N ASP A 105 20.71 -8.54 18.70
CA ASP A 105 21.88 -8.08 19.48
C ASP A 105 21.66 -8.24 20.99
N ASN A 106 20.47 -7.85 21.49
CA ASN A 106 20.15 -7.95 22.92
C ASN A 106 20.15 -9.41 23.43
N ARG A 107 19.75 -10.36 22.57
CA ARG A 107 19.72 -11.80 22.92
C ARG A 107 21.11 -12.42 23.02
N TRP A 108 22.09 -11.91 22.27
CA TRP A 108 23.47 -12.39 22.35
C TRP A 108 24.18 -11.87 23.60
N GLN A 109 23.97 -10.60 23.98
CA GLN A 109 24.58 -10.05 25.19
C GLN A 109 24.13 -10.77 26.46
N SER A 110 22.85 -11.14 26.58
CA SER A 110 22.34 -11.89 27.74
C SER A 110 22.88 -13.31 27.87
N ASN A 111 23.45 -13.90 26.81
CA ASN A 111 24.04 -15.24 26.84
C ASN A 111 25.56 -15.24 27.10
N ILE A 112 26.23 -14.09 26.98
CA ILE A 112 27.69 -13.99 27.13
C ILE A 112 28.08 -13.57 28.55
N ASP A 113 27.16 -12.99 29.33
CA ASP A 113 27.42 -12.63 30.72
C ASP A 113 26.63 -13.49 31.72
N PRO A 114 27.15 -14.65 32.13
CA PRO A 114 26.56 -15.47 33.20
C PRO A 114 26.91 -14.97 34.62
N SER A 115 27.57 -13.81 34.79
CA SER A 115 28.17 -13.42 36.09
C SER A 115 27.20 -12.81 37.12
N HIS A 116 25.91 -12.69 36.80
CA HIS A 116 24.86 -12.20 37.71
C HIS A 116 23.80 -13.27 38.03
N LYS A 117 24.24 -14.45 38.48
CA LYS A 117 23.38 -15.41 39.20
C LYS A 117 23.97 -15.73 40.56
#